data_AF-A0A256WC33-F1
#
_entry.id   AF-A0A256WC33-F1
#
_cell.length_a   1.000
_cell.length_b   1.000
_cell.length_c   1.000
_cell.angle_alpha   90.00
_cell.angle_beta   90.00
_cell.angle_gamma   90.00
#
_symmetry.space_group_name_H-M   'P 1'
#
loop_
_entity.id
_entity.type
_entity.pdbx_description
1 polymer ?
#
loop_
_entity_poly.entity_id
_entity_poly.type
_entity_poly.pdbx_seq_one_letter_code
_entity_poly.pdbx_strand_id
1 'polypeptide(L)'
;MKKIILVILATLSGYFTYGQIGEINCVSCSDNYINFTNFASGIGTDNRATGNRSFVGGMGSDAQGNYSIAFGYRAYAGGTNSISLGYTSNAIGMYSVAIGRQSYANGPAAFALGLASNAQAESSYVFGEFLKATASGTVTIGHGAGTGENYLLNEIPNSLMMGINSNLPTFFISESDGYGTTGTIGIGNITAPLAKLHIKSDDGEDATLFLQPTDWDNNFAELRIGTTGHSIKAEKEIGLSFASENNFIFENGNVGIGTTSPAHPLQVNGNLMISNQDGSLLFQGDDKGEWGEWGIEYESGGLNFWKPYGSNNFGNYFLFLADDGNVGIGTEDPAAKLDVCGDIRFTGQLYDAEGLFEPSPWEKDAGGIFYSSGNVGIGTSEVPTEKLEVEGNINFTGNLLQDGEPFETSKWGENESAQIFYNNGNVGIGTEEPAGLLSLYKNNPDENLGISFENGGSTKYWIGHNGGDNVFYLGGIGGTTPGLGAINILGGNVGIGNNNPGKALDVNGDINFTGDLYDNGQLIDINLWEENTEGIHYNLGNVGIGTNIPEAPLHINSNIWDTDAEFIKVENNGVNGSGTTIIGKQISGGPVII
;
A
#
# COMPACT_ATOMS: atom_id res chain seq x y z
N MET A 1 -26.66 -71.39 128.92
CA MET A 1 -28.00 -71.71 128.37
C MET A 1 -28.90 -70.55 128.72
N LYS A 2 -29.34 -69.81 127.71
CA LYS A 2 -30.71 -69.96 127.19
C LYS A 2 -31.69 -69.26 128.13
N LYS A 3 -32.42 -68.24 127.71
CA LYS A 3 -33.12 -68.09 126.43
C LYS A 3 -33.61 -66.63 126.44
N ILE A 4 -33.28 -65.73 125.50
CA ILE A 4 -33.56 -65.75 124.06
C ILE A 4 -35.00 -66.22 123.80
N ILE A 5 -35.70 -65.44 122.97
CA ILE A 5 -36.92 -65.82 122.24
C ILE A 5 -38.15 -65.78 123.16
N LEU A 6 -39.21 -65.02 122.91
CA LEU A 6 -39.94 -64.71 121.68
C LEU A 6 -41.10 -63.82 122.27
N VAL A 7 -41.74 -62.81 121.67
CA VAL A 7 -41.77 -62.37 120.28
C VAL A 7 -42.87 -61.34 120.08
N ILE A 8 -42.72 -60.52 119.04
CA ILE A 8 -43.80 -60.06 118.15
C ILE A 8 -44.96 -59.34 118.85
N LEU A 9 -44.78 -58.03 118.98
CA LEU A 9 -45.58 -57.07 118.21
C LEU A 9 -44.55 -56.17 117.49
N ALA A 10 -44.24 -56.21 116.19
CA ALA A 10 -45.06 -56.39 114.99
C ALA A 10 -46.30 -55.48 115.07
N THR A 11 -46.44 -54.43 114.29
CA THR A 11 -46.17 -54.27 112.85
C THR A 11 -46.15 -52.78 112.49
N LEU A 12 -45.17 -52.28 111.73
CA LEU A 12 -45.31 -52.12 110.27
C LEU A 12 -46.35 -51.06 109.87
N SER A 13 -45.94 -49.78 109.86
CA SER A 13 -46.49 -48.79 108.92
C SER A 13 -45.49 -47.64 108.77
N GLY A 14 -44.61 -47.75 107.78
CA GLY A 14 -43.68 -46.67 107.46
C GLY A 14 -42.49 -47.12 106.63
N TYR A 15 -42.66 -48.15 105.79
CA TYR A 15 -41.78 -48.38 104.67
C TYR A 15 -41.84 -47.16 103.76
N PHE A 16 -40.86 -46.27 103.88
CA PHE A 16 -40.34 -45.56 102.72
C PHE A 16 -38.93 -46.09 102.50
N THR A 17 -38.86 -47.01 101.55
CA THR A 17 -37.65 -47.48 100.90
C THR A 17 -36.84 -46.29 100.37
N TYR A 18 -35.74 -45.97 101.03
CA TYR A 18 -34.55 -45.39 100.39
C TYR A 18 -33.37 -46.22 100.91
N GLY A 19 -32.73 -46.96 100.01
CA GLY A 19 -31.84 -48.09 100.32
C GLY A 19 -30.72 -47.75 101.31
N GLN A 20 -30.86 -48.21 102.56
CA GLN A 20 -29.74 -48.41 103.46
C GLN A 20 -29.03 -49.71 103.08
N ILE A 21 -27.71 -49.63 102.85
CA ILE A 21 -26.83 -50.80 102.97
C ILE A 21 -26.83 -51.15 104.46
N GLY A 22 -27.38 -52.30 104.81
CA GLY A 22 -27.48 -52.78 106.19
C GLY A 22 -26.13 -52.85 106.91
N GLU A 23 -26.17 -52.65 108.22
CA GLU A 23 -25.06 -52.86 109.14
C GLU A 23 -24.33 -54.17 108.83
N ILE A 24 -23.00 -54.09 108.69
CA ILE A 24 -22.11 -55.12 108.12
C ILE A 24 -22.22 -55.24 106.58
N ASN A 25 -21.93 -54.13 105.88
CA ASN A 25 -21.13 -54.06 104.63
C ASN A 25 -20.94 -52.57 104.18
N CYS A 26 -20.85 -51.61 105.11
CA CYS A 26 -20.44 -50.22 104.76
C CYS A 26 -18.93 -50.20 104.55
N VAL A 27 -18.47 -49.84 103.35
CA VAL A 27 -17.04 -49.79 103.03
C VAL A 27 -16.44 -48.53 103.67
N SER A 28 -15.58 -48.70 104.68
CA SER A 28 -14.73 -47.66 105.30
C SER A 28 -15.45 -46.44 105.88
N CYS A 29 -16.32 -46.59 106.88
CA CYS A 29 -17.25 -45.53 107.35
C CYS A 29 -16.90 -44.82 108.70
N SER A 30 -15.64 -44.80 109.15
CA SER A 30 -15.25 -44.24 110.46
C SER A 30 -15.18 -42.70 110.53
N ASP A 31 -15.51 -42.11 111.68
CA ASP A 31 -15.33 -40.67 112.01
C ASP A 31 -16.12 -39.65 111.15
N ASN A 32 -17.22 -40.05 110.51
CA ASN A 32 -18.09 -39.08 109.82
C ASN A 32 -19.01 -38.30 110.78
N TYR A 33 -19.20 -37.00 110.52
CA TYR A 33 -20.25 -36.16 111.11
C TYR A 33 -21.39 -35.95 110.10
N ILE A 34 -22.49 -36.70 110.25
CA ILE A 34 -23.68 -36.60 109.38
C ILE A 34 -24.87 -36.05 110.17
N ASN A 35 -25.42 -34.90 109.74
CA ASN A 35 -26.62 -34.34 110.37
C ASN A 35 -27.90 -35.01 109.85
N PHE A 36 -28.34 -36.07 110.54
CA PHE A 36 -29.51 -36.86 110.13
C PHE A 36 -30.84 -36.10 110.19
N THR A 37 -30.98 -35.06 111.02
CA THR A 37 -32.23 -34.26 111.06
C THR A 37 -32.44 -33.46 109.77
N ASN A 38 -31.37 -33.31 109.00
CA ASN A 38 -31.36 -32.58 107.74
C ASN A 38 -31.56 -33.48 106.52
N PHE A 39 -31.87 -34.78 106.68
CA PHE A 39 -31.92 -35.75 105.57
C PHE A 39 -30.58 -35.89 104.83
N ALA A 40 -29.46 -35.64 105.53
CA ALA A 40 -28.12 -35.80 104.98
C ALA A 40 -27.68 -37.27 104.98
N SER A 41 -26.73 -37.61 104.12
CA SER A 41 -26.18 -38.97 104.01
C SER A 41 -24.70 -38.94 103.66
N GLY A 42 -23.98 -40.04 103.90
CA GLY A 42 -22.61 -40.13 103.44
C GLY A 42 -21.92 -41.47 103.63
N ILE A 43 -20.77 -41.64 102.97
CA ILE A 43 -19.97 -42.87 102.92
C ILE A 43 -18.46 -42.54 102.93
N GLY A 44 -17.60 -43.37 103.54
CA GLY A 44 -16.16 -43.07 103.65
C GLY A 44 -15.73 -42.57 105.04
N THR A 45 -14.56 -41.97 105.21
CA THR A 45 -13.99 -41.61 106.54
C THR A 45 -13.84 -40.11 106.78
N ASP A 46 -14.00 -39.63 108.02
CA ASP A 46 -13.72 -38.24 108.43
C ASP A 46 -14.50 -37.18 107.62
N ASN A 47 -15.68 -37.51 107.12
CA ASN A 47 -16.48 -36.59 106.31
C ASN A 47 -17.48 -35.79 107.16
N ARG A 48 -17.87 -34.60 106.70
CA ARG A 48 -18.89 -33.74 107.32
C ARG A 48 -20.05 -33.45 106.35
N ALA A 49 -21.28 -33.72 106.76
CA ALA A 49 -22.49 -33.32 106.02
C ALA A 49 -23.45 -32.56 106.93
N THR A 50 -23.52 -31.23 106.79
CA THR A 50 -24.38 -30.35 107.61
C THR A 50 -25.54 -29.73 106.85
N GLY A 51 -25.47 -29.65 105.51
CA GLY A 51 -26.52 -29.06 104.69
C GLY A 51 -27.81 -29.89 104.66
N ASN A 52 -28.97 -29.24 104.49
CA ASN A 52 -30.25 -29.94 104.28
C ASN A 52 -30.19 -30.78 103.00
N ARG A 53 -30.53 -32.07 103.06
CA ARG A 53 -30.51 -33.04 101.95
C ARG A 53 -29.16 -33.12 101.24
N SER A 54 -28.07 -32.99 102.01
CA SER A 54 -26.71 -33.08 101.49
C SER A 54 -26.20 -34.52 101.43
N PHE A 55 -25.23 -34.77 100.54
CA PHE A 55 -24.50 -36.02 100.46
C PHE A 55 -23.00 -35.76 100.59
N VAL A 56 -22.30 -36.57 101.39
CA VAL A 56 -20.83 -36.52 101.47
C VAL A 56 -20.20 -37.88 101.26
N GLY A 57 -19.03 -37.96 100.62
CA GLY A 57 -18.24 -39.17 100.76
C GLY A 57 -16.78 -39.09 100.35
N GLY A 58 -16.05 -40.19 100.58
CA GLY A 58 -14.59 -40.25 100.41
C GLY A 58 -13.85 -40.05 101.74
N MET A 59 -12.83 -39.20 101.79
CA MET A 59 -12.02 -38.95 103.00
C MET A 59 -11.87 -37.46 103.31
N GLY A 60 -12.33 -37.00 104.47
CA GLY A 60 -12.12 -35.61 104.89
C GLY A 60 -12.97 -34.56 104.15
N SER A 61 -14.01 -34.97 103.42
CA SER A 61 -14.85 -34.06 102.60
C SER A 61 -15.96 -33.38 103.43
N ASP A 62 -16.43 -32.21 103.00
CA ASP A 62 -17.40 -31.38 103.73
C ASP A 62 -18.50 -30.81 102.81
N ALA A 63 -19.75 -31.24 103.04
CA ALA A 63 -20.96 -30.80 102.36
C ALA A 63 -21.79 -29.89 103.28
N GLN A 64 -21.57 -28.57 103.21
CA GLN A 64 -22.23 -27.58 104.06
C GLN A 64 -23.47 -26.96 103.42
N GLY A 65 -23.49 -26.82 102.09
CA GLY A 65 -24.60 -26.21 101.37
C GLY A 65 -25.88 -27.04 101.42
N ASN A 66 -27.05 -26.40 101.42
CA ASN A 66 -28.31 -27.13 101.25
C ASN A 66 -28.36 -27.78 99.86
N TYR A 67 -28.84 -29.02 99.77
CA TYR A 67 -28.87 -29.83 98.55
C TYR A 67 -27.49 -30.06 97.91
N SER A 68 -26.42 -29.99 98.71
CA SER A 68 -25.04 -30.10 98.22
C SER A 68 -24.53 -31.54 98.18
N ILE A 69 -23.52 -31.77 97.34
CA ILE A 69 -22.86 -33.06 97.18
C ILE A 69 -21.35 -32.83 97.27
N ALA A 70 -20.65 -33.43 98.24
CA ALA A 70 -19.18 -33.39 98.30
C ALA A 70 -18.60 -34.81 98.28
N PHE A 71 -17.80 -35.18 97.29
CA PHE A 71 -17.26 -36.54 97.19
C PHE A 71 -15.81 -36.58 96.73
N GLY A 72 -14.90 -37.17 97.52
CA GLY A 72 -13.48 -37.28 97.20
C GLY A 72 -12.58 -37.15 98.42
N TYR A 73 -11.35 -36.68 98.23
CA TYR A 73 -10.44 -36.38 99.34
C TYR A 73 -10.48 -34.87 99.63
N ARG A 74 -10.97 -34.46 100.79
CA ARG A 74 -11.11 -33.03 101.16
C ARG A 74 -11.91 -32.20 100.15
N ALA A 75 -12.94 -32.78 99.53
CA ALA A 75 -13.86 -32.02 98.67
C ALA A 75 -14.75 -31.12 99.53
N TYR A 76 -14.96 -29.88 99.13
CA TYR A 76 -15.81 -28.90 99.82
C TYR A 76 -16.97 -28.42 98.94
N ALA A 77 -18.20 -28.63 99.38
CA ALA A 77 -19.43 -28.12 98.74
C ALA A 77 -20.14 -27.15 99.70
N GLY A 78 -19.78 -25.86 99.61
CA GLY A 78 -20.25 -24.79 100.49
C GLY A 78 -21.51 -24.08 100.00
N GLY A 79 -21.70 -23.98 98.68
CA GLY A 79 -22.84 -23.30 98.09
C GLY A 79 -24.14 -24.08 98.18
N THR A 80 -25.28 -23.40 98.26
CA THR A 80 -26.60 -24.04 98.09
C THR A 80 -26.70 -24.64 96.69
N ASN A 81 -27.19 -25.87 96.58
CA ASN A 81 -27.26 -26.67 95.36
C ASN A 81 -25.89 -26.88 94.69
N SER A 82 -24.81 -26.86 95.46
CA SER A 82 -23.45 -27.04 94.93
C SER A 82 -23.00 -28.50 94.86
N ILE A 83 -22.10 -28.81 93.94
CA ILE A 83 -21.55 -30.15 93.76
C ILE A 83 -20.03 -30.06 93.70
N SER A 84 -19.33 -30.75 94.59
CA SER A 84 -17.87 -30.80 94.67
C SER A 84 -17.37 -32.23 94.60
N LEU A 85 -16.67 -32.62 93.54
CA LEU A 85 -16.23 -34.00 93.33
C LEU A 85 -14.74 -34.04 92.98
N GLY A 86 -13.88 -34.54 93.88
CA GLY A 86 -12.44 -34.66 93.58
C GLY A 86 -11.51 -34.52 94.79
N TYR A 87 -10.21 -34.48 94.52
CA TYR A 87 -9.20 -34.19 95.53
C TYR A 87 -9.13 -32.68 95.74
N THR A 88 -9.46 -32.17 96.92
CA THR A 88 -9.44 -30.75 97.29
C THR A 88 -10.22 -29.85 96.33
N SER A 89 -11.34 -30.32 95.78
CA SER A 89 -12.27 -29.52 94.97
C SER A 89 -13.12 -28.59 95.84
N ASN A 90 -13.53 -27.43 95.32
CA ASN A 90 -14.25 -26.40 96.07
C ASN A 90 -15.40 -25.80 95.23
N ALA A 91 -16.64 -26.16 95.57
CA ALA A 91 -17.85 -25.56 95.00
C ALA A 91 -18.45 -24.58 96.02
N ILE A 92 -18.08 -23.31 95.93
CA ILE A 92 -18.40 -22.27 96.91
C ILE A 92 -19.64 -21.47 96.49
N GLY A 93 -19.77 -21.17 95.19
CA GLY A 93 -20.90 -20.40 94.67
C GLY A 93 -22.24 -21.12 94.80
N MET A 94 -23.34 -20.38 94.89
CA MET A 94 -24.69 -20.96 94.80
C MET A 94 -24.88 -21.58 93.40
N TYR A 95 -25.48 -22.77 93.31
CA TYR A 95 -25.60 -23.56 92.08
C TYR A 95 -24.27 -23.93 91.41
N SER A 96 -23.15 -23.81 92.13
CA SER A 96 -21.82 -24.06 91.55
C SER A 96 -21.46 -25.54 91.49
N VAL A 97 -20.60 -25.90 90.55
CA VAL A 97 -20.11 -27.27 90.40
C VAL A 97 -18.60 -27.26 90.22
N ALA A 98 -17.87 -27.95 91.09
CA ALA A 98 -16.42 -28.11 91.04
C ALA A 98 -16.06 -29.60 90.97
N ILE A 99 -15.48 -30.05 89.86
CA ILE A 99 -15.16 -31.46 89.64
C ILE A 99 -13.69 -31.57 89.20
N GLY A 100 -12.88 -32.38 89.87
CA GLY A 100 -11.46 -32.55 89.58
C GLY A 100 -10.55 -32.21 90.76
N ARG A 101 -9.25 -32.46 90.61
CA ARG A 101 -8.27 -32.15 91.65
C ARG A 101 -8.05 -30.64 91.72
N GLN A 102 -8.19 -30.02 92.90
CA GLN A 102 -8.02 -28.57 93.08
C GLN A 102 -8.90 -27.71 92.16
N SER A 103 -10.10 -28.16 91.79
CA SER A 103 -11.05 -27.32 91.05
C SER A 103 -11.75 -26.32 91.99
N TYR A 104 -12.03 -25.11 91.50
CA TYR A 104 -12.65 -24.02 92.25
C TYR A 104 -13.79 -23.41 91.43
N ALA A 105 -15.02 -23.57 91.91
CA ALA A 105 -16.20 -22.88 91.38
C ALA A 105 -16.70 -21.87 92.43
N ASN A 106 -16.13 -20.66 92.37
CA ASN A 106 -16.33 -19.62 93.39
C ASN A 106 -17.52 -18.70 93.08
N GLY A 107 -17.76 -18.42 91.80
CA GLY A 107 -18.86 -17.55 91.39
C GLY A 107 -20.25 -18.21 91.49
N PRO A 108 -21.34 -17.44 91.66
CA PRO A 108 -22.69 -17.97 91.53
C PRO A 108 -22.91 -18.58 90.15
N ALA A 109 -23.58 -19.74 90.09
CA ALA A 109 -23.78 -20.53 88.89
C ALA A 109 -22.48 -20.88 88.12
N ALA A 110 -21.31 -20.80 88.78
CA ALA A 110 -20.04 -21.12 88.15
C ALA A 110 -19.81 -22.63 88.04
N PHE A 111 -19.09 -23.03 87.01
CA PHE A 111 -18.78 -24.43 86.76
C PHE A 111 -17.27 -24.57 86.52
N ALA A 112 -16.59 -25.43 87.28
CA ALA A 112 -15.17 -25.70 87.14
C ALA A 112 -14.94 -27.22 87.06
N LEU A 113 -14.47 -27.69 85.92
CA LEU A 113 -14.18 -29.10 85.67
C LEU A 113 -12.73 -29.27 85.23
N GLY A 114 -11.95 -30.08 85.94
CA GLY A 114 -10.56 -30.41 85.64
C GLY A 114 -9.56 -29.95 86.72
N LEU A 115 -8.28 -30.24 86.53
CA LEU A 115 -7.23 -29.98 87.53
C LEU A 115 -6.92 -28.49 87.65
N ALA A 116 -6.97 -27.94 88.86
CA ALA A 116 -6.65 -26.53 89.12
C ALA A 116 -7.48 -25.54 88.27
N SER A 117 -8.69 -25.94 87.85
CA SER A 117 -9.66 -25.09 87.15
C SER A 117 -10.27 -24.06 88.10
N ASN A 118 -10.42 -22.80 87.66
CA ASN A 118 -10.85 -21.72 88.54
C ASN A 118 -11.89 -20.80 87.89
N ALA A 119 -13.17 -21.05 88.17
CA ALA A 119 -14.30 -20.24 87.75
C ALA A 119 -14.67 -19.23 88.87
N GLN A 120 -14.24 -17.98 88.74
CA GLN A 120 -14.33 -16.96 89.80
C GLN A 120 -15.56 -16.06 89.72
N ALA A 121 -16.11 -15.86 88.52
CA ALA A 121 -17.20 -14.92 88.27
C ALA A 121 -18.57 -15.59 88.14
N GLU A 122 -19.62 -14.77 88.19
CA GLU A 122 -20.99 -15.24 87.98
C GLU A 122 -21.16 -15.82 86.58
N SER A 123 -21.80 -17.00 86.51
CA SER A 123 -22.02 -17.71 85.25
C SER A 123 -20.73 -17.84 84.43
N SER A 124 -19.60 -18.09 85.10
CA SER A 124 -18.33 -18.42 84.46
C SER A 124 -18.15 -19.93 84.40
N TYR A 125 -17.75 -20.42 83.24
CA TYR A 125 -17.65 -21.84 82.95
C TYR A 125 -16.22 -22.17 82.53
N VAL A 126 -15.60 -23.10 83.24
CA VAL A 126 -14.20 -23.49 83.05
C VAL A 126 -14.11 -25.00 82.87
N PHE A 127 -13.54 -25.42 81.74
CA PHE A 127 -13.43 -26.83 81.35
C PHE A 127 -11.99 -27.17 80.96
N GLY A 128 -11.27 -27.82 81.86
CA GLY A 128 -9.92 -28.30 81.63
C GLY A 128 -8.97 -28.01 82.80
N GLU A 129 -7.67 -27.96 82.50
CA GLU A 129 -6.62 -27.83 83.53
C GLU A 129 -5.90 -26.49 83.42
N PHE A 130 -5.54 -25.90 84.56
CA PHE A 130 -4.86 -24.61 84.60
C PHE A 130 -5.58 -23.49 83.83
N LEU A 131 -6.89 -23.39 84.01
CA LEU A 131 -7.72 -22.35 83.40
C LEU A 131 -8.31 -21.42 84.45
N LYS A 132 -8.47 -20.14 84.12
CA LYS A 132 -9.05 -19.16 85.02
C LYS A 132 -10.01 -18.22 84.29
N ALA A 133 -11.22 -18.07 84.84
CA ALA A 133 -12.23 -17.15 84.34
C ALA A 133 -12.62 -16.14 85.43
N THR A 134 -12.42 -14.86 85.16
CA THR A 134 -12.63 -13.76 86.13
C THR A 134 -13.71 -12.77 85.71
N ALA A 135 -14.20 -12.84 84.47
CA ALA A 135 -15.32 -12.06 83.99
C ALA A 135 -16.62 -12.89 83.90
N SER A 136 -17.77 -12.23 84.04
CA SER A 136 -19.07 -12.88 84.00
C SER A 136 -19.44 -13.37 82.59
N GLY A 137 -20.23 -14.44 82.52
CA GLY A 137 -20.71 -14.98 81.24
C GLY A 137 -19.61 -15.56 80.35
N THR A 138 -18.46 -15.90 80.92
CA THR A 138 -17.31 -16.43 80.19
C THR A 138 -17.36 -17.94 80.06
N VAL A 139 -16.82 -18.43 78.96
CA VAL A 139 -16.50 -19.85 78.78
C VAL A 139 -15.01 -19.97 78.48
N THR A 140 -14.29 -20.76 79.26
CA THR A 140 -12.84 -20.99 79.10
C THR A 140 -12.56 -22.48 79.01
N ILE A 141 -11.91 -22.92 77.93
CA ILE A 141 -11.73 -24.35 77.62
C ILE A 141 -10.28 -24.64 77.24
N GLY A 142 -9.74 -25.76 77.73
CA GLY A 142 -8.47 -26.32 77.27
C GLY A 142 -7.48 -26.64 78.39
N HIS A 143 -6.21 -26.31 78.18
CA HIS A 143 -5.13 -26.58 79.13
C HIS A 143 -4.24 -25.34 79.21
N GLY A 144 -4.16 -24.67 80.35
CA GLY A 144 -3.23 -23.56 80.50
C GLY A 144 -1.78 -24.03 80.56
N ALA A 145 -0.83 -23.09 80.48
CA ALA A 145 0.60 -23.41 80.64
C ALA A 145 0.98 -23.73 82.11
N GLY A 146 0.14 -23.35 83.08
CA GLY A 146 0.34 -23.64 84.50
C GLY A 146 -0.50 -22.76 85.43
N THR A 147 -0.15 -22.72 86.72
CA THR A 147 -0.83 -21.85 87.70
C THR A 147 -0.20 -20.45 87.76
N GLY A 148 -0.90 -19.49 88.37
CA GLY A 148 -0.40 -18.11 88.54
C GLY A 148 -0.56 -17.30 87.26
N GLU A 149 0.50 -16.63 86.80
CA GLU A 149 0.49 -15.87 85.53
C GLU A 149 0.44 -16.77 84.27
N ASN A 150 0.52 -18.10 84.47
CA ASN A 150 0.50 -19.10 83.39
C ASN A 150 -0.89 -19.70 83.14
N TYR A 151 -1.92 -19.24 83.87
CA TYR A 151 -3.31 -19.60 83.60
C TYR A 151 -3.69 -19.12 82.20
N LEU A 152 -4.45 -19.91 81.44
CA LEU A 152 -5.24 -19.32 80.36
C LEU A 152 -6.35 -18.51 81.01
N LEU A 153 -6.24 -17.19 80.90
CA LEU A 153 -7.04 -16.23 81.64
C LEU A 153 -8.09 -15.58 80.73
N ASN A 154 -9.37 -15.84 81.00
CA ASN A 154 -10.47 -15.13 80.36
C ASN A 154 -11.01 -14.00 81.26
N GLU A 155 -10.65 -12.77 80.90
CA GLU A 155 -11.05 -11.52 81.53
C GLU A 155 -12.10 -10.73 80.72
N ILE A 156 -12.57 -11.28 79.61
CA ILE A 156 -13.48 -10.56 78.70
C ILE A 156 -14.92 -11.05 78.94
N PRO A 157 -15.86 -10.19 79.37
CA PRO A 157 -17.25 -10.59 79.58
C PRO A 157 -17.88 -11.22 78.34
N ASN A 158 -18.83 -12.14 78.55
CA ASN A 158 -19.66 -12.71 77.47
C ASN A 158 -18.85 -13.29 76.29
N SER A 159 -17.71 -13.93 76.59
CA SER A 159 -16.78 -14.42 75.59
C SER A 159 -16.47 -15.91 75.73
N LEU A 160 -16.05 -16.53 74.63
CA LEU A 160 -15.46 -17.86 74.61
C LEU A 160 -13.97 -17.74 74.36
N MET A 161 -13.17 -18.36 75.22
CA MET A 161 -11.71 -18.43 75.10
C MET A 161 -11.22 -19.88 75.13
N MET A 162 -10.38 -20.24 74.17
CA MET A 162 -9.79 -21.57 74.09
C MET A 162 -8.28 -21.51 73.84
N GLY A 163 -7.54 -22.38 74.52
CA GLY A 163 -6.09 -22.49 74.39
C GLY A 163 -5.56 -23.78 75.01
N ILE A 164 -4.44 -24.28 74.50
CA ILE A 164 -3.83 -25.53 74.94
C ILE A 164 -2.33 -25.29 75.20
N ASN A 165 -1.89 -25.68 76.40
CA ASN A 165 -0.55 -25.45 76.91
C ASN A 165 -0.03 -24.01 76.72
N SER A 166 -0.91 -23.03 76.92
CA SER A 166 -0.61 -21.61 76.70
C SER A 166 -1.37 -20.75 77.72
N ASN A 167 -0.82 -19.57 78.03
CA ASN A 167 -1.54 -18.52 78.75
C ASN A 167 -2.18 -17.50 77.79
N LEU A 168 -2.03 -17.70 76.47
CA LEU A 168 -2.63 -16.89 75.41
C LEU A 168 -3.72 -17.70 74.68
N PRO A 169 -4.79 -17.04 74.22
CA PRO A 169 -5.84 -17.73 73.49
C PRO A 169 -5.40 -18.10 72.08
N THR A 170 -5.66 -19.33 71.67
CA THR A 170 -5.56 -19.74 70.26
C THR A 170 -6.84 -19.39 69.51
N PHE A 171 -8.01 -19.57 70.14
CA PHE A 171 -9.31 -19.29 69.55
C PHE A 171 -10.17 -18.46 70.50
N PHE A 172 -10.76 -17.40 69.98
CA PHE A 172 -11.56 -16.45 70.74
C PHE A 172 -12.84 -16.07 69.99
N ILE A 173 -13.96 -16.01 70.70
CA ILE A 173 -15.21 -15.44 70.20
C ILE A 173 -15.63 -14.29 71.11
N SER A 174 -15.85 -13.11 70.52
CA SER A 174 -16.33 -11.92 71.22
C SER A 174 -17.84 -11.96 71.46
N GLU A 175 -18.30 -11.10 72.38
CA GLU A 175 -19.72 -10.73 72.45
C GLU A 175 -20.19 -10.15 71.10
N SER A 176 -21.48 -10.29 70.80
CA SER A 176 -22.12 -9.61 69.67
C SER A 176 -22.58 -8.20 70.07
N ASP A 177 -22.75 -7.29 69.11
CA ASP A 177 -23.18 -5.90 69.35
C ASP A 177 -24.68 -5.77 69.72
N GLY A 178 -25.30 -6.85 70.18
CA GLY A 178 -26.71 -6.93 70.55
C GLY A 178 -27.53 -7.88 69.67
N TYR A 179 -28.85 -7.75 69.77
CA TYR A 179 -29.80 -8.68 69.18
C TYR A 179 -29.70 -8.71 67.64
N GLY A 180 -29.67 -9.92 67.06
CA GLY A 180 -29.62 -10.12 65.61
C GLY A 180 -28.23 -9.97 64.99
N THR A 181 -27.19 -9.77 65.79
CA THR A 181 -25.80 -9.67 65.34
C THR A 181 -24.97 -10.87 65.81
N THR A 182 -23.82 -11.09 65.20
CA THR A 182 -22.84 -12.09 65.62
C THR A 182 -21.57 -11.41 66.11
N GLY A 183 -20.87 -12.04 67.05
CA GLY A 183 -19.53 -11.62 67.45
C GLY A 183 -18.50 -11.79 66.33
N THR A 184 -17.24 -11.68 66.71
CA THR A 184 -16.08 -11.85 65.82
C THR A 184 -15.21 -13.01 66.29
N ILE A 185 -14.48 -13.62 65.37
CA ILE A 185 -13.60 -14.77 65.64
C ILE A 185 -12.14 -14.34 65.50
N GLY A 186 -11.35 -14.59 66.54
CA GLY A 186 -9.89 -14.43 66.54
C GLY A 186 -9.18 -15.77 66.59
N ILE A 187 -8.17 -15.94 65.74
CA ILE A 187 -7.25 -17.09 65.73
C ILE A 187 -5.82 -16.58 65.90
N GLY A 188 -5.15 -17.01 66.98
CA GLY A 188 -3.77 -16.65 67.31
C GLY A 188 -3.64 -15.36 68.12
N ASN A 189 -3.65 -15.48 69.45
CA ASN A 189 -3.52 -14.40 70.45
C ASN A 189 -4.25 -13.08 70.09
N ILE A 190 -5.56 -13.22 69.89
CA ILE A 190 -6.48 -12.10 69.64
C ILE A 190 -7.64 -12.18 70.64
N THR A 191 -7.86 -11.11 71.39
CA THR A 191 -9.05 -10.92 72.24
C THR A 191 -9.95 -9.76 71.75
N ALA A 192 -9.57 -9.12 70.64
CA ALA A 192 -10.34 -8.08 69.95
C ALA A 192 -10.15 -8.21 68.41
N PRO A 193 -10.83 -9.16 67.74
CA PRO A 193 -10.69 -9.37 66.30
C PRO A 193 -11.11 -8.15 65.47
N LEU A 194 -10.38 -7.86 64.38
CA LEU A 194 -10.63 -6.68 63.53
C LEU A 194 -11.54 -6.98 62.33
N ALA A 195 -11.83 -8.25 62.07
CA ALA A 195 -12.72 -8.73 61.02
C ALA A 195 -13.57 -9.88 61.56
N LYS A 196 -14.58 -10.31 60.81
CA LYS A 196 -15.39 -11.48 61.20
C LYS A 196 -14.54 -12.71 61.49
N LEU A 197 -13.47 -12.89 60.72
CA LEU A 197 -12.39 -13.83 61.00
C LEU A 197 -11.05 -13.07 60.93
N HIS A 198 -10.34 -13.00 62.05
CA HIS A 198 -8.99 -12.41 62.14
C HIS A 198 -8.00 -13.52 62.52
N ILE A 199 -7.00 -13.76 61.65
CA ILE A 199 -5.90 -14.70 61.89
C ILE A 199 -4.63 -13.89 62.10
N LYS A 200 -3.97 -14.07 63.25
CA LYS A 200 -2.71 -13.42 63.60
C LYS A 200 -1.69 -14.50 63.96
N SER A 201 -0.49 -14.37 63.42
CA SER A 201 0.64 -15.22 63.79
C SER A 201 1.37 -14.69 65.02
N ASP A 202 2.08 -15.58 65.70
CA ASP A 202 3.04 -15.22 66.73
C ASP A 202 4.39 -14.81 66.08
N ASP A 203 5.31 -14.32 66.90
CA ASP A 203 6.63 -13.85 66.45
C ASP A 203 7.40 -14.99 65.76
N GLY A 204 7.76 -14.78 64.48
CA GLY A 204 8.50 -15.76 63.67
C GLY A 204 7.63 -16.73 62.87
N GLU A 205 6.31 -16.53 62.82
CA GLU A 205 5.36 -17.33 62.06
C GLU A 205 4.58 -16.50 61.02
N ASP A 206 4.12 -17.13 59.95
CA ASP A 206 3.25 -16.51 58.94
C ASP A 206 1.77 -16.63 59.35
N ALA A 207 1.03 -15.52 59.31
CA ALA A 207 -0.41 -15.51 59.51
C ALA A 207 -1.12 -16.07 58.26
N THR A 208 -1.19 -17.40 58.16
CA THR A 208 -1.72 -18.07 56.96
C THR A 208 -3.11 -18.66 57.21
N LEU A 209 -3.96 -18.57 56.18
CA LEU A 209 -5.13 -19.42 56.06
C LEU A 209 -4.76 -20.59 55.15
N PHE A 210 -4.37 -21.70 55.76
CA PHE A 210 -4.15 -22.93 55.03
C PHE A 210 -5.46 -23.69 54.87
N LEU A 211 -6.10 -23.53 53.72
CA LEU A 211 -7.24 -24.34 53.33
C LEU A 211 -6.71 -25.65 52.77
N GLN A 212 -6.98 -26.76 53.45
CA GLN A 212 -6.64 -28.11 53.02
C GLN A 212 -7.88 -29.01 53.07
N PRO A 213 -8.23 -29.69 51.98
CA PRO A 213 -9.19 -30.78 52.04
C PRO A 213 -8.64 -32.03 52.73
N THR A 214 -9.52 -32.83 53.34
CA THR A 214 -9.22 -34.14 53.97
C THR A 214 -8.46 -35.07 53.05
N ASP A 215 -8.85 -35.04 51.79
CA ASP A 215 -8.24 -35.78 50.72
C ASP A 215 -8.29 -34.88 49.49
N TRP A 216 -7.12 -34.44 49.04
CA TRP A 216 -6.98 -33.67 47.80
C TRP A 216 -7.39 -34.48 46.58
N ASP A 217 -7.46 -35.81 46.70
CA ASP A 217 -7.88 -36.70 45.61
C ASP A 217 -9.39 -36.60 45.36
N ASN A 218 -10.18 -36.02 46.28
CA ASN A 218 -11.63 -35.87 46.14
C ASN A 218 -12.19 -34.46 46.42
N ASN A 219 -11.35 -33.44 46.69
CA ASN A 219 -11.80 -32.13 47.20
C ASN A 219 -10.82 -30.97 46.91
N PHE A 220 -11.23 -29.73 47.19
CA PHE A 220 -10.44 -28.51 46.97
C PHE A 220 -10.43 -27.56 48.17
N ALA A 221 -9.52 -26.60 48.12
CA ALA A 221 -9.40 -25.49 49.04
C ALA A 221 -10.01 -24.24 48.41
N GLU A 222 -11.16 -23.80 48.89
CA GLU A 222 -11.86 -22.65 48.31
C GLU A 222 -12.15 -21.59 49.35
N LEU A 223 -11.69 -20.38 49.07
CA LEU A 223 -12.20 -19.17 49.66
C LEU A 223 -13.35 -18.67 48.78
N ARG A 224 -14.59 -18.97 49.16
CA ARG A 224 -15.78 -18.39 48.53
C ARG A 224 -15.99 -16.96 49.03
N ILE A 225 -16.31 -16.04 48.13
CA ILE A 225 -16.38 -14.60 48.40
C ILE A 225 -17.72 -14.07 47.90
N GLY A 226 -18.72 -13.98 48.78
CA GLY A 226 -20.04 -13.47 48.41
C GLY A 226 -20.95 -14.56 47.85
N THR A 227 -21.12 -14.64 46.52
CA THR A 227 -21.95 -15.68 45.87
C THR A 227 -21.14 -16.94 45.62
N THR A 228 -21.81 -18.05 45.28
CA THR A 228 -21.11 -19.26 44.81
C THR A 228 -20.34 -19.04 43.50
N GLY A 229 -20.54 -17.89 42.81
CA GLY A 229 -19.86 -17.54 41.55
C GLY A 229 -18.57 -16.74 41.73
N HIS A 230 -18.21 -16.38 42.96
CA HIS A 230 -17.04 -15.56 43.26
C HIS A 230 -16.14 -16.30 44.25
N SER A 231 -14.96 -16.73 43.79
CA SER A 231 -14.06 -17.47 44.66
C SER A 231 -12.60 -17.38 44.25
N ILE A 232 -11.74 -17.56 45.25
CA ILE A 232 -10.34 -17.87 45.07
C ILE A 232 -10.16 -19.32 45.46
N LYS A 233 -9.94 -20.16 44.46
CA LYS A 233 -9.95 -21.59 44.63
C LYS A 233 -8.59 -22.15 44.29
N ALA A 234 -8.01 -22.81 45.29
CA ALA A 234 -6.79 -23.58 45.20
C ALA A 234 -7.15 -25.06 45.12
N GLU A 235 -6.74 -25.71 44.05
CA GLU A 235 -6.92 -27.16 43.89
C GLU A 235 -5.55 -27.74 43.66
N LYS A 236 -5.24 -28.89 44.30
CA LYS A 236 -3.93 -29.56 44.23
C LYS A 236 -3.41 -29.64 42.79
N GLU A 237 -4.35 -29.82 41.88
CA GLU A 237 -4.06 -30.03 40.48
C GLU A 237 -4.37 -28.79 39.57
N ILE A 238 -4.96 -27.65 40.03
CA ILE A 238 -5.32 -26.45 39.19
C ILE A 238 -4.49 -25.19 39.51
N GLY A 239 -3.94 -25.06 40.71
CA GLY A 239 -3.28 -23.83 41.14
C GLY A 239 -4.29 -22.78 41.62
N LEU A 240 -4.05 -21.50 41.35
CA LEU A 240 -4.86 -20.40 41.87
C LEU A 240 -5.86 -19.90 40.83
N SER A 241 -7.16 -20.07 41.09
CA SER A 241 -8.22 -19.60 40.20
C SER A 241 -9.02 -18.46 40.84
N PHE A 242 -9.44 -17.49 40.01
CA PHE A 242 -10.30 -16.35 40.37
C PHE A 242 -11.63 -16.49 39.63
N ALA A 243 -12.69 -16.87 40.33
CA ALA A 243 -14.05 -16.86 39.79
C ALA A 243 -14.68 -15.47 40.02
N SER A 244 -15.26 -14.89 38.96
CA SER A 244 -16.00 -13.63 38.97
C SER A 244 -17.07 -13.62 37.88
N GLU A 245 -18.20 -12.94 38.11
CA GLU A 245 -19.29 -12.85 37.14
C GLU A 245 -19.00 -11.89 35.96
N ASN A 246 -17.96 -11.01 36.00
CA ASN A 246 -17.56 -10.16 34.85
C ASN A 246 -16.09 -9.65 34.88
N ASN A 247 -15.47 -9.70 33.69
CA ASN A 247 -14.34 -8.92 33.13
C ASN A 247 -12.86 -9.29 33.36
N PHE A 248 -12.50 -10.04 34.39
CA PHE A 248 -11.10 -10.50 34.53
C PHE A 248 -11.04 -11.99 34.36
N ILE A 249 -10.70 -12.39 33.13
CA ILE A 249 -10.55 -13.79 32.77
C ILE A 249 -9.08 -14.01 32.45
N PHE A 250 -8.40 -14.60 33.42
CA PHE A 250 -7.15 -15.28 33.13
C PHE A 250 -7.56 -16.61 32.43
N GLU A 251 -7.61 -16.62 31.09
CA GLU A 251 -8.08 -17.75 30.23
C GLU A 251 -6.96 -18.21 29.29
N ASN A 252 -6.59 -19.48 29.30
CA ASN A 252 -5.59 -20.06 28.36
C ASN A 252 -4.16 -19.50 28.45
N GLY A 253 -3.73 -19.05 29.64
CA GLY A 253 -2.48 -18.28 29.80
C GLY A 253 -2.57 -16.90 29.13
N ASN A 254 -3.74 -16.63 28.55
CA ASN A 254 -4.11 -15.39 27.97
C ASN A 254 -4.86 -14.58 29.01
N VAL A 255 -4.77 -13.28 28.88
CA VAL A 255 -5.61 -12.39 29.66
C VAL A 255 -6.74 -11.93 28.74
N GLY A 256 -7.91 -12.53 28.94
CA GLY A 256 -9.15 -12.13 28.29
C GLY A 256 -9.72 -10.89 28.96
N ILE A 257 -9.81 -9.79 28.22
CA ILE A 257 -10.35 -8.52 28.71
C ILE A 257 -11.60 -8.17 27.91
N GLY A 258 -12.76 -8.20 28.59
CA GLY A 258 -14.07 -7.99 27.94
C GLY A 258 -14.48 -9.11 26.98
N THR A 259 -13.70 -10.19 26.94
CA THR A 259 -14.02 -11.44 26.25
C THR A 259 -14.07 -12.55 27.27
N THR A 260 -15.05 -13.43 27.11
CA THR A 260 -15.08 -14.73 27.79
C THR A 260 -14.45 -15.82 26.93
N SER A 261 -13.75 -15.46 25.84
CA SER A 261 -13.07 -16.38 24.90
C SER A 261 -11.92 -15.68 24.13
N PRO A 262 -10.74 -15.47 24.75
CA PRO A 262 -9.55 -14.96 24.09
C PRO A 262 -8.84 -16.06 23.26
N ALA A 263 -8.76 -15.91 21.94
CA ALA A 263 -8.05 -16.72 20.93
C ALA A 263 -6.53 -16.45 20.82
N HIS A 264 -5.98 -15.52 21.60
CA HIS A 264 -4.56 -15.14 21.61
C HIS A 264 -4.03 -14.82 23.02
N PRO A 265 -2.70 -14.94 23.31
CA PRO A 265 -2.01 -14.60 24.58
C PRO A 265 -2.47 -13.33 25.29
N LEU A 266 -2.92 -12.34 24.53
CA LEU A 266 -3.68 -11.23 25.06
C LEU A 266 -4.75 -10.93 24.01
N GLN A 267 -6.00 -11.26 24.29
CA GLN A 267 -7.11 -10.83 23.45
C GLN A 267 -8.04 -9.93 24.24
N VAL A 268 -8.24 -8.76 23.67
CA VAL A 268 -9.16 -7.76 24.16
C VAL A 268 -10.34 -7.75 23.18
N ASN A 269 -11.51 -8.21 23.62
CA ASN A 269 -12.75 -8.02 22.84
C ASN A 269 -13.25 -6.60 23.13
N GLY A 270 -12.67 -5.67 22.39
CA GLY A 270 -12.71 -4.25 22.62
C GLY A 270 -11.42 -3.62 22.11
N ASN A 271 -11.17 -2.37 22.47
CA ASN A 271 -9.94 -1.71 22.06
C ASN A 271 -8.79 -2.15 22.98
N LEU A 272 -7.75 -2.77 22.42
CA LEU A 272 -6.45 -2.85 23.08
C LEU A 272 -5.81 -1.47 23.00
N MET A 273 -5.90 -0.71 24.09
CA MET A 273 -5.19 0.57 24.22
C MET A 273 -3.79 0.29 24.78
N ILE A 274 -2.77 0.37 23.94
CA ILE A 274 -1.37 0.41 24.41
C ILE A 274 -1.09 1.85 24.83
N SER A 275 -1.41 2.19 26.07
CA SER A 275 -1.39 3.57 26.57
C SER A 275 -0.01 3.94 27.14
N ASN A 276 0.83 4.63 26.37
CA ASN A 276 1.95 5.47 26.86
C ASN A 276 2.59 6.24 25.69
N GLN A 277 3.38 7.30 25.98
CA GLN A 277 4.20 7.99 24.96
C GLN A 277 5.25 7.05 24.35
N ASP A 278 5.75 6.08 25.13
CA ASP A 278 6.66 5.01 24.69
C ASP A 278 5.91 3.67 24.51
N GLY A 279 4.58 3.73 24.33
CA GLY A 279 3.71 2.56 24.28
C GLY A 279 3.83 1.85 22.94
N SER A 280 4.85 1.01 22.79
CA SER A 280 5.05 0.26 21.55
C SER A 280 4.56 -1.19 21.68
N LEU A 281 4.05 -1.74 20.58
CA LEU A 281 4.03 -3.18 20.39
C LEU A 281 5.43 -3.60 19.90
N LEU A 282 6.21 -4.19 20.80
CA LEU A 282 7.58 -4.61 20.52
C LEU A 282 7.62 -6.07 20.05
N PHE A 283 8.44 -6.33 19.04
CA PHE A 283 8.70 -7.65 18.51
C PHE A 283 10.17 -7.99 18.74
N GLN A 284 10.42 -8.94 19.65
CA GLN A 284 11.75 -9.16 20.23
C GLN A 284 12.83 -9.54 19.19
N GLY A 285 12.49 -10.32 18.16
CA GLY A 285 13.50 -10.87 17.23
C GLY A 285 14.56 -11.75 17.93
N ASP A 286 15.47 -12.34 17.15
CA ASP A 286 16.50 -13.22 17.69
C ASP A 286 17.59 -12.39 18.40
N ASP A 287 17.75 -12.62 19.72
CA ASP A 287 18.81 -12.07 20.57
C ASP A 287 18.82 -10.54 20.80
N LYS A 288 17.69 -9.83 20.66
CA LYS A 288 17.63 -8.34 20.80
C LYS A 288 17.04 -7.83 22.12
N GLY A 289 17.62 -8.23 23.26
CA GLY A 289 17.41 -7.56 24.56
C GLY A 289 15.95 -7.18 24.91
N GLU A 290 15.78 -6.08 25.64
CA GLU A 290 14.46 -5.56 26.07
C GLU A 290 13.73 -4.73 25.00
N TRP A 291 14.45 -4.24 23.99
CA TRP A 291 13.92 -3.30 22.98
C TRP A 291 13.40 -3.97 21.71
N GLY A 292 13.78 -5.23 21.46
CA GLY A 292 13.35 -5.98 20.29
C GLY A 292 13.90 -5.49 18.95
N GLU A 293 13.62 -6.25 17.89
CA GLU A 293 14.09 -5.97 16.52
C GLU A 293 13.17 -5.00 15.78
N TRP A 294 11.86 -5.04 16.06
CA TRP A 294 10.86 -4.17 15.45
C TRP A 294 9.89 -3.59 16.48
N GLY A 295 9.46 -2.36 16.24
CA GLY A 295 8.40 -1.70 16.99
C GLY A 295 7.31 -1.16 16.08
N ILE A 296 6.08 -1.19 16.56
CA ILE A 296 4.98 -0.37 16.05
C ILE A 296 4.65 0.64 17.12
N GLU A 297 4.70 1.91 16.75
CA GLU A 297 4.42 3.03 17.63
C GLU A 297 3.69 4.14 16.88
N TYR A 298 3.10 5.04 17.63
CA TYR A 298 2.64 6.31 17.11
C TYR A 298 3.67 7.37 17.51
N GLU A 299 4.32 8.00 16.52
CA GLU A 299 5.40 8.97 16.71
C GLU A 299 5.38 10.00 15.57
N SER A 300 5.85 11.24 15.81
CA SER A 300 5.95 12.33 14.81
C SER A 300 4.67 12.62 13.98
N GLY A 301 3.47 12.38 14.51
CA GLY A 301 2.21 12.64 13.79
C GLY A 301 1.84 11.57 12.76
N GLY A 302 2.20 10.32 13.03
CA GLY A 302 1.81 9.18 12.22
C GLY A 302 2.09 7.83 12.87
N LEU A 303 1.68 6.75 12.20
CA LEU A 303 2.00 5.38 12.59
C LEU A 303 3.37 5.00 12.01
N ASN A 304 4.31 4.69 12.90
CA ASN A 304 5.70 4.43 12.57
C ASN A 304 6.04 2.93 12.74
N PHE A 305 6.59 2.33 11.69
CA PHE A 305 7.20 1.00 11.74
C PHE A 305 8.71 1.18 11.74
N TRP A 306 9.35 0.84 12.86
CA TRP A 306 10.74 1.22 13.12
C TRP A 306 11.55 0.09 13.75
N LYS A 307 12.86 0.29 13.82
CA LYS A 307 13.82 -0.64 14.43
C LYS A 307 14.40 -0.07 15.73
N PRO A 308 14.02 -0.64 16.89
CA PRO A 308 14.55 -0.22 18.19
C PRO A 308 16.01 -0.60 18.41
N TYR A 309 16.39 -1.82 18.02
CA TYR A 309 17.76 -2.29 18.18
C TYR A 309 18.70 -1.73 17.10
N GLY A 310 19.84 -1.17 17.52
CA GLY A 310 20.94 -0.77 16.62
C GLY A 310 20.78 0.59 15.93
N SER A 311 19.69 1.32 16.19
CA SER A 311 19.56 2.73 15.84
C SER A 311 19.59 3.57 17.13
N ASN A 312 20.41 4.62 17.15
CA ASN A 312 20.45 5.54 18.31
C ASN A 312 19.33 6.60 18.22
N ASN A 313 18.46 6.51 17.21
CA ASN A 313 17.43 7.49 16.92
C ASN A 313 16.08 6.76 16.84
N PHE A 314 15.23 6.99 17.85
CA PHE A 314 13.78 6.95 17.65
C PHE A 314 13.44 7.76 16.39
N GLY A 315 12.49 7.29 15.57
CA GLY A 315 12.20 7.90 14.28
C GLY A 315 13.07 7.40 13.11
N ASN A 316 13.37 6.10 13.03
CA ASN A 316 13.83 5.52 11.77
C ASN A 316 12.60 5.07 10.96
N TYR A 317 12.19 5.92 10.01
CA TYR A 317 10.94 5.84 9.27
C TYR A 317 11.00 4.84 8.10
N PHE A 318 11.20 3.55 8.41
CA PHE A 318 11.22 2.50 7.38
C PHE A 318 9.91 2.44 6.61
N LEU A 319 8.79 2.57 7.32
CA LEU A 319 7.48 2.85 6.77
C LEU A 319 6.76 3.80 7.71
N PHE A 320 6.35 4.93 7.18
CA PHE A 320 5.64 5.95 7.92
C PHE A 320 4.30 6.26 7.25
N LEU A 321 3.24 6.22 8.05
CA LEU A 321 1.89 6.58 7.64
C LEU A 321 1.55 7.88 8.34
N ALA A 322 1.72 8.99 7.65
CA ALA A 322 1.42 10.32 8.18
C ALA A 322 -0.10 10.47 8.40
N ASP A 323 -0.49 11.29 9.38
CA ASP A 323 -1.90 11.57 9.69
C ASP A 323 -2.66 12.24 8.52
N ASP A 324 -1.94 12.84 7.56
CA ASP A 324 -2.49 13.41 6.32
C ASP A 324 -2.74 12.36 5.20
N GLY A 325 -2.39 11.11 5.47
CA GLY A 325 -2.58 9.95 4.59
C GLY A 325 -1.53 9.81 3.49
N ASN A 326 -0.37 10.46 3.60
CA ASN A 326 0.79 10.16 2.75
C ASN A 326 1.60 8.99 3.35
N VAL A 327 2.26 8.22 2.48
CA VAL A 327 3.09 7.07 2.85
C VAL A 327 4.55 7.39 2.53
N GLY A 328 5.38 7.42 3.57
CA GLY A 328 6.83 7.55 3.44
C GLY A 328 7.53 6.20 3.58
N ILE A 329 8.46 5.89 2.67
CA ILE A 329 9.40 4.77 2.82
C ILE A 329 10.80 5.37 2.93
N GLY A 330 11.40 5.26 4.12
CA GLY A 330 12.69 5.88 4.44
C GLY A 330 12.61 7.38 4.73
N THR A 331 11.41 7.95 4.91
CA THR A 331 11.17 9.37 5.20
C THR A 331 9.95 9.53 6.10
N GLU A 332 10.00 10.48 7.04
CA GLU A 332 8.85 10.93 7.86
C GLU A 332 8.04 12.04 7.20
N ASP A 333 8.59 12.70 6.19
CA ASP A 333 7.94 13.85 5.53
C ASP A 333 7.72 13.54 4.04
N PRO A 334 6.78 12.62 3.72
CA PRO A 334 6.49 12.26 2.34
C PRO A 334 5.86 13.44 1.58
N ALA A 335 6.53 13.90 0.52
CA ALA A 335 6.06 15.04 -0.29
C ALA A 335 4.92 14.69 -1.26
N ALA A 336 4.61 13.40 -1.39
CA ALA A 336 3.55 12.86 -2.23
C ALA A 336 2.86 11.67 -1.54
N LYS A 337 1.77 11.17 -2.15
CA LYS A 337 0.97 10.06 -1.58
C LYS A 337 1.78 8.80 -1.30
N LEU A 338 2.76 8.51 -2.15
CA LEU A 338 3.82 7.53 -1.90
C LEU A 338 5.14 8.23 -2.23
N ASP A 339 5.98 8.40 -1.22
CA ASP A 339 7.33 8.95 -1.37
C ASP A 339 8.34 7.92 -0.87
N VAL A 340 9.28 7.54 -1.74
CA VAL A 340 10.28 6.53 -1.46
C VAL A 340 11.65 7.16 -1.55
N CYS A 341 12.33 7.26 -0.41
CA CYS A 341 13.72 7.66 -0.35
C CYS A 341 14.63 6.47 -0.75
N GLY A 342 14.68 6.14 -2.04
CA GLY A 342 15.51 5.06 -2.61
C GLY A 342 14.97 4.49 -3.92
N ASP A 343 15.63 3.44 -4.42
CA ASP A 343 15.22 2.75 -5.65
C ASP A 343 13.99 1.84 -5.41
N ILE A 344 13.13 1.73 -6.42
CA ILE A 344 11.97 0.82 -6.41
C ILE A 344 12.18 -0.27 -7.45
N ARG A 345 12.09 -1.54 -7.03
CA ARG A 345 12.10 -2.70 -7.93
C ARG A 345 10.70 -3.28 -8.05
N PHE A 346 10.17 -3.31 -9.27
CA PHE A 346 8.93 -4.00 -9.59
C PHE A 346 9.22 -5.41 -10.10
N THR A 347 8.61 -6.44 -9.52
CA THR A 347 8.68 -7.84 -10.01
C THR A 347 7.51 -8.22 -10.90
N GLY A 348 6.49 -7.37 -10.94
CA GLY A 348 5.38 -7.43 -11.87
C GLY A 348 5.32 -6.16 -12.69
N GLN A 349 4.21 -6.01 -13.40
CA GLN A 349 3.92 -4.80 -14.15
C GLN A 349 3.40 -3.69 -13.23
N LEU A 350 3.80 -2.45 -13.50
CA LEU A 350 3.18 -1.27 -12.90
C LEU A 350 1.88 -0.97 -13.67
N TYR A 351 0.87 -0.40 -13.02
CA TYR A 351 -0.38 0.02 -13.66
C TYR A 351 -0.70 1.44 -13.23
N ASP A 352 -1.19 2.26 -14.15
CA ASP A 352 -1.78 3.57 -13.86
C ASP A 352 -3.31 3.52 -13.98
N ALA A 353 -3.98 4.67 -13.94
CA ALA A 353 -5.45 4.71 -14.02
C ALA A 353 -5.96 4.28 -15.40
N GLU A 354 -5.09 4.30 -16.41
CA GLU A 354 -5.38 4.03 -17.81
C GLU A 354 -5.04 2.59 -18.22
N GLY A 355 -4.25 1.86 -17.42
CA GLY A 355 -4.00 0.44 -17.61
C GLY A 355 -2.59 0.02 -17.24
N LEU A 356 -2.03 -0.92 -18.01
CA LEU A 356 -0.65 -1.37 -17.85
C LEU A 356 0.26 -0.16 -18.05
N PHE A 357 0.98 0.22 -17.00
CA PHE A 357 2.05 1.20 -17.09
C PHE A 357 3.17 0.53 -17.85
N GLU A 358 3.16 0.75 -19.15
CA GLU A 358 4.28 0.47 -20.03
C GLU A 358 5.25 1.63 -19.83
N PRO A 359 6.32 1.49 -19.01
CA PRO A 359 7.36 2.49 -19.03
C PRO A 359 7.80 2.60 -20.48
N SER A 360 7.84 3.83 -21.01
CA SER A 360 8.38 4.08 -22.34
C SER A 360 9.69 3.30 -22.46
N PRO A 361 9.85 2.37 -23.43
CA PRO A 361 11.09 1.62 -23.62
C PRO A 361 12.27 2.53 -24.01
N TRP A 362 11.97 3.81 -24.19
CA TRP A 362 12.85 4.88 -24.60
C TRP A 362 13.29 5.64 -23.36
N GLU A 363 14.59 5.55 -23.06
CA GLU A 363 15.26 6.35 -22.04
C GLU A 363 15.12 7.83 -22.38
N LYS A 364 14.85 8.66 -21.38
CA LYS A 364 14.66 10.11 -21.56
C LYS A 364 16.01 10.85 -21.61
N ASP A 365 17.04 10.21 -22.15
CA ASP A 365 18.39 10.74 -22.25
C ASP A 365 18.65 11.33 -23.64
N ALA A 366 19.14 12.57 -23.66
CA ALA A 366 19.53 13.25 -24.88
C ALA A 366 20.66 12.48 -25.58
N GLY A 367 20.46 12.11 -26.85
CA GLY A 367 21.40 11.34 -27.66
C GLY A 367 20.95 9.91 -28.01
N GLY A 368 19.83 9.43 -27.43
CA GLY A 368 19.25 8.11 -27.73
C GLY A 368 17.98 8.19 -28.60
N ILE A 369 16.91 7.56 -28.12
CA ILE A 369 15.57 7.70 -28.70
C ILE A 369 14.71 8.41 -27.67
N PHE A 370 14.11 9.53 -28.05
CA PHE A 370 13.32 10.40 -27.18
C PHE A 370 11.86 10.42 -27.61
N TYR A 371 10.92 10.31 -26.67
CA TYR A 371 9.47 10.44 -26.93
C TYR A 371 8.85 11.56 -26.10
N SER A 372 8.22 12.53 -26.77
CA SER A 372 7.43 13.58 -26.10
C SER A 372 6.23 13.96 -26.94
N SER A 373 5.06 14.10 -26.29
CA SER A 373 3.84 14.65 -26.92
C SER A 373 3.41 13.95 -28.22
N GLY A 374 3.72 12.65 -28.35
CA GLY A 374 3.41 11.89 -29.55
C GLY A 374 4.42 12.00 -30.69
N ASN A 375 5.59 12.59 -30.45
CA ASN A 375 6.69 12.74 -31.40
C ASN A 375 7.88 11.87 -30.97
N VAL A 376 8.59 11.28 -31.93
CA VAL A 376 9.77 10.42 -31.70
C VAL A 376 11.02 11.10 -32.27
N GLY A 377 12.02 11.35 -31.44
CA GLY A 377 13.36 11.81 -31.81
C GLY A 377 14.32 10.63 -31.82
N ILE A 378 15.12 10.44 -32.87
CA ILE A 378 16.18 9.42 -32.93
C ILE A 378 17.51 10.12 -33.17
N GLY A 379 18.41 10.03 -32.19
CA GLY A 379 19.72 10.71 -32.22
C GLY A 379 19.66 12.23 -32.01
N THR A 380 18.48 12.80 -31.76
CA THR A 380 18.30 14.24 -31.59
C THR A 380 18.84 14.72 -30.24
N SER A 381 19.44 15.91 -30.23
CA SER A 381 19.89 16.60 -29.01
C SER A 381 18.82 17.46 -28.32
N GLU A 382 17.70 17.72 -29.01
CA GLU A 382 16.57 18.53 -28.56
C GLU A 382 15.23 17.79 -28.70
N VAL A 383 14.17 18.34 -28.08
CA VAL A 383 12.79 17.81 -28.17
C VAL A 383 12.31 17.86 -29.64
N PRO A 384 11.91 16.72 -30.23
CA PRO A 384 11.50 16.64 -31.62
C PRO A 384 10.24 17.47 -31.87
N THR A 385 10.32 18.31 -32.90
CA THR A 385 9.22 19.20 -33.32
C THR A 385 8.24 18.50 -34.27
N GLU A 386 8.73 17.46 -34.95
CA GLU A 386 7.94 16.64 -35.88
C GLU A 386 7.58 15.27 -35.31
N LYS A 387 6.59 14.60 -35.90
CA LYS A 387 6.11 13.28 -35.45
C LYS A 387 7.21 12.22 -35.41
N LEU A 388 8.14 12.28 -36.35
CA LEU A 388 9.38 11.51 -36.37
C LEU A 388 10.51 12.43 -36.83
N GLU A 389 11.48 12.69 -35.97
CA GLU A 389 12.66 13.51 -36.25
C GLU A 389 13.91 12.65 -36.04
N VAL A 390 14.73 12.48 -37.07
CA VAL A 390 15.96 11.68 -36.98
C VAL A 390 17.15 12.56 -37.29
N GLU A 391 18.01 12.78 -36.30
CA GLU A 391 19.30 13.44 -36.50
C GLU A 391 20.29 12.38 -36.98
N GLY A 392 20.32 12.15 -38.31
CA GLY A 392 21.18 11.16 -38.93
C GLY A 392 20.61 10.57 -40.22
N ASN A 393 21.27 9.53 -40.73
CA ASN A 393 20.81 8.80 -41.92
C ASN A 393 19.73 7.79 -41.54
N ILE A 394 18.67 7.70 -42.35
CA ILE A 394 17.64 6.67 -42.20
C ILE A 394 17.79 5.63 -43.31
N ASN A 395 17.98 4.36 -42.94
CA ASN A 395 18.08 3.24 -43.88
C ASN A 395 16.85 2.34 -43.75
N PHE A 396 16.00 2.29 -44.78
CA PHE A 396 14.83 1.42 -44.83
C PHE A 396 15.03 0.29 -45.84
N THR A 397 14.59 -0.92 -45.52
CA THR A 397 14.62 -2.08 -46.43
C THR A 397 13.36 -2.21 -47.28
N GLY A 398 12.44 -1.25 -47.19
CA GLY A 398 11.19 -1.18 -47.95
C GLY A 398 10.88 0.27 -48.34
N ASN A 399 9.72 0.50 -48.96
CA ASN A 399 9.32 1.83 -49.43
C ASN A 399 8.89 2.74 -48.26
N LEU A 400 9.23 4.03 -48.34
CA LEU A 400 8.53 5.06 -47.58
C LEU A 400 7.14 5.23 -48.21
N LEU A 401 6.08 5.12 -47.42
CA LEU A 401 4.71 5.27 -47.91
C LEU A 401 4.11 6.61 -47.46
N GLN A 402 3.39 7.28 -48.34
CA GLN A 402 2.50 8.39 -48.02
C GLN A 402 1.07 7.95 -48.33
N ASP A 403 0.20 7.96 -47.32
CA ASP A 403 -1.21 7.56 -47.42
C ASP A 403 -1.44 6.15 -48.00
N GLY A 404 -0.50 5.23 -47.75
CA GLY A 404 -0.57 3.83 -48.17
C GLY A 404 0.07 3.55 -49.54
N GLU A 405 0.50 4.57 -50.27
CA GLU A 405 1.21 4.45 -51.56
C GLU A 405 2.69 4.84 -51.42
N PRO A 406 3.60 4.29 -52.25
CA PRO A 406 5.00 4.71 -52.25
C PRO A 406 5.15 6.22 -52.43
N PHE A 407 5.92 6.84 -51.54
CA PHE A 407 6.28 8.25 -51.64
C PHE A 407 7.23 8.45 -52.82
N GLU A 408 6.74 9.08 -53.89
CA GLU A 408 7.51 9.38 -55.09
C GLU A 408 8.49 10.53 -54.82
N THR A 409 9.77 10.22 -54.64
CA THR A 409 10.83 11.24 -54.60
C THR A 409 11.19 11.74 -56.01
N SER A 410 11.59 13.01 -56.13
CA SER A 410 12.31 13.71 -57.23
C SER A 410 12.35 13.04 -58.63
N LYS A 411 11.86 13.74 -59.67
CA LYS A 411 11.92 13.30 -61.09
C LYS A 411 13.29 13.42 -61.78
N TRP A 412 14.34 13.76 -61.03
CA TRP A 412 15.73 13.76 -61.52
C TRP A 412 16.30 12.35 -61.34
N GLY A 413 16.61 11.65 -62.42
CA GLY A 413 17.19 10.30 -62.37
C GLY A 413 18.61 10.26 -62.91
N GLU A 414 19.39 9.26 -62.47
CA GLU A 414 20.76 8.96 -62.94
C GLU A 414 20.79 7.71 -63.85
N ASN A 415 19.64 7.31 -64.40
CA ASN A 415 19.47 6.07 -65.15
C ASN A 415 18.68 6.26 -66.45
N GLU A 416 18.90 5.39 -67.44
CA GLU A 416 18.40 5.47 -68.83
C GLU A 416 16.87 5.65 -68.99
N SER A 417 16.09 5.42 -67.92
CA SER A 417 14.63 5.61 -67.91
C SER A 417 14.20 7.04 -67.56
N ALA A 418 15.10 7.86 -67.03
CA ALA A 418 14.84 9.25 -66.72
C ALA A 418 14.89 10.10 -68.00
N GLN A 419 14.00 11.09 -68.11
CA GLN A 419 13.97 12.00 -69.26
C GLN A 419 14.85 13.25 -69.03
N ILE A 420 15.20 13.53 -67.77
CA ILE A 420 15.96 14.71 -67.35
C ILE A 420 17.07 14.25 -66.39
N PHE A 421 18.30 14.63 -66.72
CA PHE A 421 19.53 14.29 -66.02
C PHE A 421 20.20 15.57 -65.50
N TYR A 422 20.84 15.47 -64.33
CA TYR A 422 21.68 16.54 -63.79
C TYR A 422 23.08 15.98 -63.56
N ASN A 423 24.06 16.49 -64.31
CA ASN A 423 25.43 15.98 -64.25
C ASN A 423 26.42 17.16 -64.31
N ASN A 424 27.36 17.21 -63.36
CA ASN A 424 28.41 18.24 -63.26
C ASN A 424 27.91 19.71 -63.34
N GLY A 425 26.74 20.01 -62.77
CA GLY A 425 26.17 21.36 -62.78
C GLY A 425 25.37 21.72 -64.03
N ASN A 426 25.25 20.79 -64.97
CA ASN A 426 24.55 20.97 -66.22
C ASN A 426 23.26 20.12 -66.25
N VAL A 427 22.23 20.62 -66.92
CA VAL A 427 20.97 19.89 -67.15
C VAL A 427 21.02 19.23 -68.53
N GLY A 428 20.91 17.91 -68.58
CA GLY A 428 20.71 17.14 -69.80
C GLY A 428 19.25 16.74 -69.92
N ILE A 429 18.59 17.08 -71.03
CA ILE A 429 17.27 16.53 -71.36
C ILE A 429 17.49 15.53 -72.50
N GLY A 430 17.24 14.25 -72.22
CA GLY A 430 17.51 13.14 -73.12
C GLY A 430 18.98 12.68 -73.20
N THR A 431 19.92 13.28 -72.45
CA THR A 431 21.32 12.85 -72.37
C THR A 431 21.87 12.90 -70.96
N GLU A 432 22.67 11.90 -70.59
CA GLU A 432 23.42 11.81 -69.34
C GLU A 432 24.74 12.61 -69.37
N GLU A 433 25.21 13.01 -70.57
CA GLU A 433 26.45 13.78 -70.78
C GLU A 433 26.16 15.16 -71.40
N PRO A 434 25.61 16.10 -70.63
CA PRO A 434 25.36 17.44 -71.14
C PRO A 434 26.67 18.19 -71.43
N ALA A 435 26.89 18.50 -72.71
CA ALA A 435 28.05 19.25 -73.23
C ALA A 435 28.11 20.73 -72.80
N GLY A 436 27.07 21.25 -72.13
CA GLY A 436 27.00 22.59 -71.54
C GLY A 436 25.83 22.71 -70.56
N LEU A 437 25.70 23.87 -69.90
CA LEU A 437 24.73 24.12 -68.80
C LEU A 437 23.30 23.62 -69.07
N LEU A 438 22.86 23.67 -70.34
CA LEU A 438 21.69 22.97 -70.83
C LEU A 438 22.04 22.26 -72.13
N SER A 439 21.88 20.95 -72.15
CA SER A 439 22.02 20.13 -73.37
C SER A 439 20.71 19.43 -73.66
N LEU A 440 20.19 19.68 -74.86
CA LEU A 440 19.01 19.00 -75.41
C LEU A 440 19.54 17.94 -76.37
N TYR A 441 19.23 16.67 -76.12
CA TYR A 441 19.68 15.57 -76.96
C TYR A 441 18.50 14.65 -77.25
N LYS A 442 18.43 14.14 -78.49
CA LYS A 442 17.42 13.18 -78.91
C LYS A 442 18.07 12.01 -79.65
N ASN A 443 17.45 10.83 -79.56
CA ASN A 443 17.90 9.62 -80.25
C ASN A 443 17.19 9.36 -81.59
N ASN A 444 16.07 10.03 -81.89
CA ASN A 444 15.31 9.81 -83.13
C ASN A 444 15.56 10.93 -84.16
N PRO A 445 16.14 10.69 -85.35
CA PRO A 445 16.46 11.73 -86.33
C PRO A 445 15.24 12.48 -86.87
N ASP A 446 14.03 11.93 -86.87
CA ASP A 446 12.88 12.53 -87.58
C ASP A 446 12.08 13.58 -86.78
N GLU A 447 12.37 13.78 -85.49
CA GLU A 447 11.63 14.74 -84.64
C GLU A 447 12.30 16.13 -84.55
N ASN A 448 11.57 17.18 -84.24
CA ASN A 448 12.18 18.50 -84.10
C ASN A 448 12.85 18.65 -82.73
N LEU A 449 14.09 19.18 -82.69
CA LEU A 449 14.81 19.47 -81.44
C LEU A 449 15.01 20.98 -81.30
N GLY A 450 14.53 21.57 -80.20
CA GLY A 450 14.84 22.96 -79.89
C GLY A 450 14.10 23.50 -78.68
N ILE A 451 14.22 24.80 -78.49
CA ILE A 451 13.60 25.54 -77.39
C ILE A 451 12.37 26.26 -77.92
N SER A 452 11.22 26.02 -77.29
CA SER A 452 9.98 26.74 -77.57
C SER A 452 9.79 27.91 -76.59
N PHE A 453 9.38 29.06 -77.12
CA PHE A 453 8.90 30.18 -76.31
C PHE A 453 7.39 30.33 -76.51
N GLU A 454 6.64 30.01 -75.46
CA GLU A 454 5.18 29.98 -75.49
C GLU A 454 4.56 31.15 -74.72
N ASN A 455 3.48 31.71 -75.27
CA ASN A 455 2.61 32.64 -74.55
C ASN A 455 1.15 32.33 -74.94
N GLY A 456 0.36 31.84 -73.98
CA GLY A 456 -1.08 31.58 -74.17
C GLY A 456 -1.42 30.39 -75.06
N GLY A 457 -0.64 29.29 -75.03
CA GLY A 457 -0.99 28.04 -75.72
C GLY A 457 -0.70 28.00 -77.21
N SER A 458 0.14 28.90 -77.73
CA SER A 458 0.70 28.80 -79.08
C SER A 458 2.17 29.20 -79.08
N THR A 459 3.03 28.32 -79.59
CA THR A 459 4.45 28.60 -79.85
C THR A 459 4.57 29.68 -80.91
N LYS A 460 5.17 30.84 -80.58
CA LYS A 460 5.41 31.91 -81.56
C LYS A 460 6.85 32.01 -82.04
N TYR A 461 7.79 31.38 -81.34
CA TYR A 461 9.20 31.32 -81.74
C TYR A 461 9.82 29.97 -81.37
N TRP A 462 10.44 29.33 -82.36
CA TRP A 462 11.25 28.12 -82.19
C TRP A 462 12.68 28.46 -82.61
N ILE A 463 13.65 28.14 -81.75
CA ILE A 463 15.06 28.07 -82.13
C ILE A 463 15.49 26.60 -82.06
N GLY A 464 15.80 26.00 -83.22
CA GLY A 464 16.10 24.57 -83.28
C GLY A 464 16.40 24.06 -84.69
N HIS A 465 16.54 22.74 -84.78
CA HIS A 465 16.78 22.01 -86.02
C HIS A 465 15.59 21.08 -86.32
N ASN A 466 15.17 21.02 -87.58
CA ASN A 466 14.18 20.05 -88.08
C ASN A 466 14.89 18.73 -88.43
N GLY A 467 14.19 17.61 -88.24
CA GLY A 467 14.75 16.26 -88.34
C GLY A 467 15.27 15.80 -89.70
N GLY A 468 14.92 16.49 -90.79
CA GLY A 468 15.32 16.08 -92.15
C GLY A 468 16.69 16.59 -92.62
N ASP A 469 16.97 17.88 -92.49
CA ASP A 469 18.00 18.54 -93.31
C ASP A 469 19.04 19.38 -92.52
N ASN A 470 19.09 19.24 -91.19
CA ASN A 470 19.99 19.99 -90.29
C ASN A 470 19.94 21.53 -90.43
N VAL A 471 18.88 22.06 -91.04
CA VAL A 471 18.68 23.50 -91.20
C VAL A 471 18.44 24.12 -89.83
N PHE A 472 19.21 25.16 -89.52
CA PHE A 472 18.91 26.04 -88.39
C PHE A 472 17.73 26.92 -88.77
N TYR A 473 16.60 26.77 -88.06
CA TYR A 473 15.39 27.55 -88.31
C TYR A 473 15.27 28.69 -87.31
N LEU A 474 15.12 29.90 -87.84
CA LEU A 474 14.60 31.08 -87.14
C LEU A 474 13.30 31.46 -87.83
N GLY A 475 12.16 31.01 -87.28
CA GLY A 475 10.86 31.25 -87.89
C GLY A 475 9.76 31.38 -86.86
N GLY A 476 8.90 32.39 -87.05
CA GLY A 476 7.63 32.52 -86.35
C GLY A 476 6.54 32.95 -87.32
N ILE A 477 5.41 32.23 -87.31
CA ILE A 477 4.00 32.70 -87.20
C ILE A 477 3.07 31.54 -87.61
N GLY A 478 2.36 30.97 -86.62
CA GLY A 478 1.01 30.40 -86.78
C GLY A 478 0.82 29.21 -87.73
N GLY A 479 1.38 28.04 -87.43
CA GLY A 479 1.02 26.78 -88.09
C GLY A 479 1.91 25.62 -87.65
N THR A 480 1.34 24.44 -87.43
CA THR A 480 1.98 23.27 -86.79
C THR A 480 2.98 22.48 -87.66
N THR A 481 3.47 23.07 -88.75
CA THR A 481 4.52 22.48 -89.61
C THR A 481 5.45 23.56 -90.15
N PRO A 482 6.78 23.31 -90.27
CA PRO A 482 7.75 24.28 -90.76
C PRO A 482 7.59 24.49 -92.29
N GLY A 483 6.59 25.27 -92.68
CA GLY A 483 6.36 25.71 -94.05
C GLY A 483 6.79 27.17 -94.20
N LEU A 484 7.86 27.39 -94.97
CA LEU A 484 8.48 28.69 -95.33
C LEU A 484 9.06 29.45 -94.13
N GLY A 485 10.23 29.01 -93.68
CA GLY A 485 11.04 29.79 -92.74
C GLY A 485 11.45 31.13 -93.34
N ALA A 486 11.31 32.20 -92.57
CA ALA A 486 11.76 33.54 -92.98
C ALA A 486 13.25 33.55 -93.34
N ILE A 487 14.06 32.73 -92.66
CA ILE A 487 15.47 32.48 -92.96
C ILE A 487 15.73 30.98 -92.86
N ASN A 488 16.29 30.40 -93.92
CA ASN A 488 16.73 29.02 -94.01
C ASN A 488 18.23 29.02 -94.33
N ILE A 489 19.03 28.30 -93.54
CA ILE A 489 20.47 28.15 -93.80
C ILE A 489 20.74 26.69 -94.14
N LEU A 490 21.06 26.43 -95.41
CA LEU A 490 21.34 25.09 -95.93
C LEU A 490 22.67 25.11 -96.69
N GLY A 491 23.59 24.22 -96.32
CA GLY A 491 24.88 24.08 -97.00
C GLY A 491 25.78 25.33 -96.96
N GLY A 492 25.56 26.23 -96.01
CA GLY A 492 26.28 27.51 -95.89
C GLY A 492 25.68 28.68 -96.67
N ASN A 493 24.62 28.43 -97.45
CA ASN A 493 23.87 29.45 -98.17
C ASN A 493 22.68 29.94 -97.33
N VAL A 494 22.36 31.23 -97.41
CA VAL A 494 21.20 31.85 -96.74
C VAL A 494 20.07 32.00 -97.74
N GLY A 495 18.99 31.25 -97.52
CA GLY A 495 17.72 31.42 -98.21
C GLY A 495 16.78 32.31 -97.39
N ILE A 496 16.22 33.35 -98.00
CA ILE A 496 15.17 34.17 -97.37
C ILE A 496 13.88 33.95 -98.17
N GLY A 497 12.88 33.32 -97.53
CA GLY A 497 11.67 32.84 -98.20
C GLY A 497 11.92 31.70 -99.23
N ASN A 498 13.16 31.20 -99.31
CA ASN A 498 13.57 30.09 -100.18
C ASN A 498 14.15 28.96 -99.32
N ASN A 499 13.64 27.74 -99.51
CA ASN A 499 14.06 26.58 -98.74
C ASN A 499 15.22 25.79 -99.36
N ASN A 500 15.65 26.13 -100.57
CA ASN A 500 16.77 25.47 -101.24
C ASN A 500 17.64 26.51 -101.98
N PRO A 501 18.38 27.34 -101.24
CA PRO A 501 19.15 28.44 -101.81
C PRO A 501 20.26 27.92 -102.73
N GLY A 502 20.13 28.19 -104.04
CA GLY A 502 21.09 27.76 -105.06
C GLY A 502 22.34 28.65 -105.16
N LYS A 503 22.34 29.76 -104.43
CA LYS A 503 23.42 30.75 -104.31
C LYS A 503 23.60 31.14 -102.85
N ALA A 504 24.74 31.75 -102.52
CA ALA A 504 25.10 32.15 -101.16
C ALA A 504 24.02 33.01 -100.47
N LEU A 505 23.35 33.88 -101.24
CA LEU A 505 22.10 34.52 -100.85
C LEU A 505 21.07 34.30 -101.95
N ASP A 506 19.97 33.65 -101.61
CA ASP A 506 18.89 33.36 -102.54
C ASP A 506 17.57 33.80 -101.90
N VAL A 507 17.04 34.92 -102.39
CA VAL A 507 15.81 35.52 -101.87
C VAL A 507 14.69 35.20 -102.85
N ASN A 508 13.71 34.43 -102.40
CA ASN A 508 12.49 34.21 -103.16
C ASN A 508 11.49 35.32 -102.84
N GLY A 509 11.62 36.42 -103.56
CA GLY A 509 10.83 37.63 -103.40
C GLY A 509 11.59 38.85 -103.92
N ASP A 510 10.92 40.00 -103.91
CA ASP A 510 11.55 41.25 -104.33
C ASP A 510 12.64 41.65 -103.35
N ILE A 511 13.81 41.99 -103.90
CA ILE A 511 14.90 42.53 -103.10
C ILE A 511 14.90 44.05 -103.28
N ASN A 512 14.58 44.77 -102.21
CA ASN A 512 14.69 46.22 -102.18
C ASN A 512 16.09 46.61 -101.71
N PHE A 513 16.98 46.92 -102.64
CA PHE A 513 18.26 47.54 -102.33
C PHE A 513 18.05 49.03 -102.12
N THR A 514 18.26 49.51 -100.90
CA THR A 514 18.22 50.95 -100.57
C THR A 514 19.55 51.65 -100.82
N GLY A 515 20.56 50.90 -101.25
CA GLY A 515 21.85 51.37 -101.74
C GLY A 515 22.22 50.68 -103.06
N ASP A 516 23.38 51.03 -103.59
CA ASP A 516 23.87 50.55 -104.89
C ASP A 516 24.13 49.02 -104.91
N LEU A 517 23.88 48.40 -106.08
CA LEU A 517 24.27 47.02 -106.34
C LEU A 517 25.64 46.98 -107.05
N TYR A 518 26.62 46.36 -106.38
CA TYR A 518 27.97 46.17 -106.90
C TYR A 518 28.22 44.71 -107.27
N ASP A 519 28.81 44.46 -108.43
CA ASP A 519 29.42 43.17 -108.78
C ASP A 519 30.95 43.32 -108.76
N ASN A 520 31.61 42.50 -107.92
CA ASN A 520 33.04 42.56 -107.65
C ASN A 520 33.58 43.99 -107.39
N GLY A 521 32.78 44.82 -106.72
CA GLY A 521 33.13 46.19 -106.36
C GLY A 521 32.87 47.24 -107.46
N GLN A 522 32.24 46.89 -108.59
CA GLN A 522 31.81 47.83 -109.63
C GLN A 522 30.28 47.92 -109.74
N LEU A 523 29.78 49.13 -110.02
CA LEU A 523 28.35 49.45 -110.14
C LEU A 523 27.75 48.90 -111.46
N ILE A 524 26.55 48.33 -111.42
CA ILE A 524 25.79 47.87 -112.60
C ILE A 524 24.61 48.83 -112.88
N ASP A 525 24.42 49.26 -114.15
CA ASP A 525 23.35 50.17 -114.63
C ASP A 525 22.47 49.51 -115.73
N ILE A 526 21.13 49.63 -115.71
CA ILE A 526 20.19 48.62 -116.31
C ILE A 526 19.01 49.11 -117.22
N ASN A 527 19.06 50.22 -118.00
CA ASN A 527 17.94 50.64 -118.90
C ASN A 527 18.36 50.94 -120.37
N LEU A 528 17.71 50.40 -121.46
CA LEU A 528 18.19 50.58 -122.86
C LEU A 528 17.24 50.59 -124.13
N TRP A 529 15.88 50.63 -124.12
CA TRP A 529 15.09 50.67 -125.39
C TRP A 529 13.79 51.54 -125.31
N GLU A 530 13.54 52.46 -126.26
CA GLU A 530 12.38 53.41 -126.31
C GLU A 530 11.56 53.35 -127.63
N GLU A 531 10.24 53.63 -127.56
CA GLU A 531 9.23 53.50 -128.64
C GLU A 531 8.94 54.82 -129.41
N ASN A 532 9.30 54.94 -130.69
CA ASN A 532 8.66 55.88 -131.62
C ASN A 532 8.70 55.42 -133.10
N THR A 533 7.77 55.93 -133.92
CA THR A 533 7.38 55.40 -135.26
C THR A 533 8.44 55.50 -136.36
N GLU A 534 9.56 56.16 -136.09
CA GLU A 534 10.67 56.30 -137.04
C GLU A 534 11.88 55.42 -136.67
N GLY A 535 11.86 54.76 -135.49
CA GLY A 535 12.95 53.96 -134.95
C GLY A 535 12.86 52.44 -135.19
N ILE A 536 13.58 51.69 -134.34
CA ILE A 536 13.59 50.22 -134.33
C ILE A 536 12.57 49.73 -133.30
N HIS A 537 11.57 48.99 -133.75
CA HIS A 537 10.50 48.47 -132.90
C HIS A 537 10.48 46.94 -132.93
N TYR A 538 10.37 46.29 -131.77
CA TYR A 538 10.22 44.84 -131.67
C TYR A 538 8.81 44.50 -131.22
N ASN A 539 8.02 43.89 -132.10
CA ASN A 539 6.66 43.50 -131.79
C ASN A 539 6.33 42.12 -132.36
N LEU A 540 5.78 41.25 -131.51
CA LEU A 540 5.35 39.89 -131.85
C LEU A 540 6.40 39.05 -132.61
N GLY A 541 7.67 39.18 -132.24
CA GLY A 541 8.76 38.39 -132.83
C GLY A 541 9.39 39.02 -134.08
N ASN A 542 8.84 40.13 -134.55
CA ASN A 542 9.27 40.82 -135.76
C ASN A 542 9.89 42.18 -135.42
N VAL A 543 10.91 42.57 -136.16
CA VAL A 543 11.53 43.90 -136.06
C VAL A 543 10.99 44.80 -137.17
N GLY A 544 10.40 45.92 -136.80
CA GLY A 544 9.96 46.97 -137.71
C GLY A 544 10.95 48.12 -137.73
N ILE A 545 11.31 48.58 -138.93
CA ILE A 545 12.10 49.81 -139.12
C ILE A 545 11.28 50.76 -140.01
N GLY A 546 10.94 51.93 -139.46
CA GLY A 546 10.00 52.88 -140.10
C GLY A 546 8.54 52.42 -140.09
N THR A 547 8.22 51.39 -139.31
CA THR A 547 6.86 50.91 -139.03
C THR A 547 6.80 50.26 -137.66
N ASN A 548 5.71 50.52 -136.93
CA ASN A 548 5.40 49.90 -135.64
C ASN A 548 4.52 48.63 -135.77
N ILE A 549 4.17 48.24 -137.00
CA ILE A 549 3.42 47.00 -137.30
C ILE A 549 4.23 46.16 -138.29
N PRO A 550 5.29 45.46 -137.84
CA PRO A 550 6.08 44.65 -138.73
C PRO A 550 5.35 43.36 -139.14
N GLU A 551 5.01 43.26 -140.43
CA GLU A 551 4.21 42.15 -141.02
C GLU A 551 5.09 40.97 -141.47
N ALA A 552 6.40 41.12 -141.34
CA ALA A 552 7.41 40.09 -141.57
C ALA A 552 8.50 40.23 -140.50
N PRO A 553 9.32 39.18 -140.26
CA PRO A 553 10.42 39.23 -139.28
C PRO A 553 11.31 40.46 -139.40
N LEU A 554 11.44 40.99 -140.63
CA LEU A 554 11.91 42.32 -140.90
C LEU A 554 10.95 43.03 -141.87
N HIS A 555 10.23 44.04 -141.38
CA HIS A 555 9.36 44.91 -142.19
C HIS A 555 9.99 46.30 -142.28
N ILE A 556 10.31 46.72 -143.50
CA ILE A 556 10.81 48.06 -143.81
C ILE A 556 9.81 48.73 -144.74
N ASN A 557 9.30 49.90 -144.35
CA ASN A 557 8.33 50.68 -145.12
C ASN A 557 8.98 51.98 -145.63
N SER A 558 9.11 52.15 -146.95
CA SER A 558 9.75 53.31 -147.58
C SER A 558 9.18 53.62 -148.99
N ASN A 559 9.11 54.91 -149.37
CA ASN A 559 8.61 55.42 -150.67
C ASN A 559 9.80 55.92 -151.53
N ILE A 560 10.09 55.34 -152.71
CA ILE A 560 11.19 55.83 -153.57
C ILE A 560 10.77 55.86 -155.06
N TRP A 561 10.92 57.03 -155.71
CA TRP A 561 10.43 57.37 -157.07
C TRP A 561 11.53 57.57 -158.14
N ASP A 562 12.77 57.16 -157.88
CA ASP A 562 13.87 57.35 -158.84
C ASP A 562 14.18 56.07 -159.62
N THR A 563 14.25 56.17 -160.94
CA THR A 563 14.23 55.07 -161.93
C THR A 563 15.48 54.19 -161.95
N ASP A 564 16.37 54.28 -160.96
CA ASP A 564 17.53 53.41 -160.78
C ASP A 564 17.97 53.21 -159.29
N ALA A 565 17.08 53.38 -158.31
CA ALA A 565 17.43 53.25 -156.88
C ALA A 565 17.34 51.82 -156.30
N GLU A 566 18.29 51.44 -155.45
CA GLU A 566 18.42 50.14 -154.74
C GLU A 566 18.00 50.31 -153.27
N PHE A 567 17.12 49.44 -152.72
CA PHE A 567 16.49 49.67 -151.40
C PHE A 567 16.94 48.71 -150.27
N ILE A 568 17.75 47.69 -150.59
CA ILE A 568 18.44 46.85 -149.59
C ILE A 568 19.90 46.72 -150.00
N LYS A 569 20.78 47.38 -149.26
CA LYS A 569 22.24 47.32 -149.46
C LYS A 569 22.84 46.38 -148.42
N VAL A 570 23.29 45.19 -148.85
CA VAL A 570 24.08 44.29 -148.02
C VAL A 570 25.55 44.49 -148.38
N GLU A 571 26.28 45.29 -147.60
CA GLU A 571 27.70 45.53 -147.81
C GLU A 571 28.56 44.52 -147.02
N ASN A 572 29.41 43.80 -147.73
CA ASN A 572 30.45 42.96 -147.12
C ASN A 572 31.82 43.64 -147.30
N ASN A 573 32.34 44.24 -146.23
CA ASN A 573 33.62 44.96 -146.23
C ASN A 573 34.80 44.05 -145.84
N GLY A 574 35.21 43.16 -146.76
CA GLY A 574 36.37 42.27 -146.62
C GLY A 574 37.45 42.43 -147.70
N VAL A 575 38.36 43.40 -147.49
CA VAL A 575 39.77 43.59 -147.94
C VAL A 575 40.22 43.39 -149.40
N ASN A 576 39.72 42.50 -150.26
CA ASN A 576 40.34 42.32 -151.61
C ASN A 576 39.37 41.80 -152.70
N GLY A 577 38.13 42.30 -152.67
CA GLY A 577 37.14 42.03 -153.72
C GLY A 577 35.73 42.33 -153.27
N SER A 578 35.42 43.62 -153.07
CA SER A 578 34.07 44.11 -152.76
C SER A 578 33.17 44.01 -153.99
N GLY A 579 32.40 42.93 -154.07
CA GLY A 579 31.29 42.76 -155.00
C GLY A 579 29.97 42.98 -154.26
N THR A 580 29.21 44.00 -154.65
CA THR A 580 27.87 44.26 -154.14
C THR A 580 26.87 43.41 -154.93
N THR A 581 26.08 42.59 -154.24
CA THR A 581 24.89 41.96 -154.81
C THR A 581 23.68 42.80 -154.44
N ILE A 582 23.01 43.31 -155.46
CA ILE A 582 21.80 44.11 -155.33
C ILE A 582 20.63 43.18 -155.60
N ILE A 583 19.74 43.05 -154.61
CA ILE A 583 18.54 42.20 -154.71
C ILE A 583 17.34 43.10 -155.07
N GLY A 584 17.00 43.13 -156.38
CA GLY A 584 15.74 43.68 -156.92
C GLY A 584 15.87 44.99 -157.74
N LYS A 585 15.51 44.95 -159.04
CA LYS A 585 15.38 46.12 -159.95
C LYS A 585 14.08 46.04 -160.77
N GLN A 586 13.42 47.18 -160.99
CA GLN A 586 12.08 47.31 -161.61
C GLN A 586 12.14 47.68 -163.12
N ILE A 587 11.34 47.02 -163.97
CA ILE A 587 11.12 47.40 -165.40
C ILE A 587 9.60 47.40 -165.72
N SER A 588 9.17 48.37 -166.54
CA SER A 588 7.79 48.80 -166.79
C SER A 588 6.77 47.71 -167.20
N GLY A 589 5.72 47.56 -166.37
CA GLY A 589 4.48 46.88 -166.71
C GLY A 589 4.28 45.47 -166.13
N GLY A 590 5.25 44.94 -165.36
CA GLY A 590 5.16 43.66 -164.63
C GLY A 590 5.60 43.75 -163.16
N PRO A 591 5.48 42.66 -162.36
CA PRO A 591 5.80 42.63 -160.92
C PRO A 591 7.31 42.77 -160.63
N VAL A 592 7.67 43.22 -159.42
CA VAL A 592 9.04 43.16 -158.89
C VAL A 592 9.42 41.68 -158.74
N ILE A 593 10.35 41.21 -159.57
CA ILE A 593 10.96 39.89 -159.40
C ILE A 593 12.17 40.08 -158.48
N ILE A 594 12.11 39.42 -157.32
CA ILE A 594 13.24 39.18 -156.42
C ILE A 594 13.96 37.92 -156.89
#